data_AF-A0AAE5RV48-F1
#
_entry.id   AF-A0AAE5RV48-F1
#
_cell.length_a   1.000
_cell.length_b   1.000
_cell.length_c   1.000
_cell.angle_alpha   90.00
_cell.angle_beta   90.00
_cell.angle_gamma   90.00
#
_symmetry.space_group_name_H-M   'P 1'
#
loop_
_entity.id
_entity.type
_entity.pdbx_description
1 polymer ?
#
loop_
_entity_poly.entity_id
_entity_poly.type
_entity_poly.pdbx_seq_one_letter_code
_entity_poly.pdbx_strand_id
1 'polypeptide(L)'
;MTEIFSQTFERTLDDLVEQAVAGQSLEAWTFDDVNSRRDAERRLAERGVTARIRSAYKPLLHSLLEDIDLEGVESIQIAYPVHPDAPANRFRLEAYPLAALVGKIKIDFVPREDAAFFYDVSLKRAAGTETLKVLAPNRVHIDIVGETNVSPTGWLRHGELSERLETDYERLFESAINAVARHDWGNEEPYFDELNIRVLYPSEDLSLAIGDEMVSLREALHEDLYFSLLEFFQKKSGRPLGDRGLKPGQIVPEVIKSDAGISVRIETRPLGKAFLDSANQVIETAAAPLSTDQISNQLTEIGGDEFTARARSGRQVTARYFSGSDAAVMISGGQHPNETTGIVGALRAARELQTKAGAHFTISPLENPDGYAIHQRLRVDNPRHMHHAARYTALGDDLEYRTFENSGAYLNEKEIRFKAQDLSGATLHVNLHGYPSHEWTRPLSGYVPRNFAMWTLPKGFFLVVRHHADWTEQAEALLDKVTRHLGTIPGLLEYNDRQIALYEIHAGETGFRIINGFPCLSSIDDRHTVPMTLITEYPDETIYGDDFIAGHTAQMHTVMSAYEAWQEIMVSMSLPVGV
;
A
#
# COMPACT_ATOMS: atom_id res chain seq x y z
N MET A 1 -16.11 -21.10 -13.39
CA MET A 1 -15.29 -20.02 -13.96
C MET A 1 -16.05 -19.48 -15.15
N THR A 2 -16.23 -18.17 -15.24
CA THR A 2 -16.99 -17.53 -16.33
C THR A 2 -16.14 -16.40 -16.89
N GLU A 3 -15.78 -16.49 -18.17
CA GLU A 3 -15.06 -15.41 -18.86
C GLU A 3 -16.02 -14.24 -19.12
N ILE A 4 -15.60 -13.03 -18.73
CA ILE A 4 -16.33 -11.77 -18.94
C ILE A 4 -15.77 -11.06 -20.17
N PHE A 5 -14.44 -11.05 -20.32
CA PHE A 5 -13.77 -10.27 -21.33
C PHE A 5 -12.36 -10.78 -21.61
N SER A 6 -11.93 -10.72 -22.86
CA SER A 6 -10.54 -10.94 -23.24
C SER A 6 -10.18 -10.07 -24.45
N GLN A 7 -9.02 -9.42 -24.39
CA GLN A 7 -8.53 -8.58 -25.48
C GLN A 7 -6.99 -8.55 -25.49
N THR A 8 -6.41 -8.48 -26.68
CA THR A 8 -4.99 -8.17 -26.93
C THR A 8 -4.84 -6.74 -27.44
N PHE A 9 -3.67 -6.14 -27.21
CA PHE A 9 -3.38 -4.76 -27.60
C PHE A 9 -2.09 -4.69 -28.39
N GLU A 10 -2.10 -3.92 -29.48
CA GLU A 10 -0.88 -3.50 -30.16
C GLU A 10 -0.12 -2.52 -29.28
N ARG A 11 1.20 -2.66 -29.25
CA ARG A 11 2.10 -1.88 -28.39
C ARG A 11 2.39 -0.53 -29.02
N THR A 12 2.26 0.54 -28.23
CA THR A 12 2.47 1.93 -28.68
C THR A 12 3.88 2.14 -29.26
N LEU A 13 4.90 1.56 -28.64
CA LEU A 13 6.27 1.66 -29.16
C LEU A 13 6.44 1.00 -30.53
N ASP A 14 5.76 -0.12 -30.78
CA ASP A 14 5.81 -0.82 -32.06
C ASP A 14 5.07 -0.04 -33.15
N ASP A 15 3.91 0.54 -32.82
CA ASP A 15 3.16 1.44 -33.70
C ASP A 15 4.02 2.65 -34.12
N LEU A 16 4.73 3.27 -33.18
CA LEU A 16 5.64 4.40 -33.46
C LEU A 16 6.77 4.00 -34.42
N VAL A 17 7.36 2.81 -34.23
CA VAL A 17 8.40 2.28 -35.11
C VAL A 17 7.85 1.95 -36.50
N GLU A 18 6.64 1.39 -36.58
CA GLU A 18 6.02 1.04 -37.86
C GLU A 18 5.70 2.27 -38.70
N GLN A 19 5.20 3.33 -38.06
CA GLN A 19 4.80 4.59 -38.71
C GLN A 19 5.99 5.53 -39.00
N ALA A 20 7.21 5.13 -38.65
CA ALA A 20 8.42 5.93 -38.80
C ALA A 20 8.68 6.32 -40.28
N VAL A 21 8.91 7.61 -40.54
CA VAL A 21 9.33 8.11 -41.84
C VAL A 21 10.75 8.68 -41.75
N ALA A 22 11.64 8.20 -42.61
CA ALA A 22 13.04 8.60 -42.63
C ALA A 22 13.21 10.13 -42.73
N GLY A 23 14.16 10.68 -41.96
CA GLY A 23 14.44 12.11 -41.90
C GLY A 23 13.60 12.89 -40.88
N GLN A 24 12.64 12.24 -40.20
CA GLN A 24 11.85 12.87 -39.15
C GLN A 24 12.59 12.94 -37.82
N SER A 25 12.16 13.88 -36.98
CA SER A 25 12.52 13.96 -35.56
C SER A 25 11.26 13.94 -34.72
N LEU A 26 11.22 13.11 -33.68
CA LEU A 26 10.08 13.02 -32.76
C LEU A 26 10.49 12.93 -31.29
N GLU A 27 9.62 13.40 -30.41
CA GLU A 27 9.64 13.08 -28.99
C GLU A 27 8.32 12.41 -28.61
N ALA A 28 8.37 11.38 -27.76
CA ALA A 28 7.17 10.73 -27.27
C ALA A 28 7.25 10.51 -25.75
N TRP A 29 6.10 10.53 -25.08
CA TRP A 29 5.94 10.15 -23.69
C TRP A 29 5.04 8.92 -23.65
N THR A 30 5.55 7.82 -23.09
CA THR A 30 4.90 6.50 -23.13
C THR A 30 4.98 5.81 -21.76
N PHE A 31 4.08 4.87 -21.50
CA PHE A 31 4.08 4.05 -20.27
C PHE A 31 4.93 2.79 -20.49
N ASP A 32 6.23 2.97 -20.66
CA ASP A 32 7.18 1.89 -20.90
C ASP A 32 8.42 2.03 -20.01
N ASP A 33 9.01 0.89 -19.64
CA ASP A 33 10.28 0.87 -18.93
C ASP A 33 11.42 1.47 -19.77
N VAL A 34 12.54 1.79 -19.09
CA VAL A 34 13.68 2.45 -19.73
C VAL A 34 14.25 1.62 -20.88
N ASN A 35 14.42 0.31 -20.70
CA ASN A 35 15.04 -0.56 -21.72
C ASN A 35 14.17 -0.63 -22.97
N SER A 36 12.86 -0.79 -22.79
CA SER A 36 11.87 -0.77 -23.85
C SER A 36 11.90 0.54 -24.66
N ARG A 37 11.94 1.70 -23.98
CA ARG A 37 12.03 3.00 -24.66
C ARG A 37 13.34 3.15 -25.46
N ARG A 38 14.48 2.74 -24.90
CA ARG A 38 15.79 2.80 -25.57
C ARG A 38 15.87 1.83 -26.76
N ASP A 39 15.23 0.67 -26.66
CA ASP A 39 15.12 -0.29 -27.77
C ASP A 39 14.33 0.29 -28.94
N ALA A 40 13.18 0.90 -28.67
CA ALA A 40 12.35 1.56 -29.68
C ALA A 40 13.09 2.73 -30.35
N GLU A 41 13.81 3.56 -29.59
CA GLU A 41 14.66 4.61 -30.15
C GLU A 41 15.74 4.07 -31.10
N ARG A 42 16.40 2.95 -30.74
CA ARG A 42 17.37 2.30 -31.62
C ARG A 42 16.71 1.83 -32.92
N ARG A 43 15.55 1.18 -32.84
CA ARG A 43 14.77 0.72 -34.00
C ARG A 43 14.29 1.89 -34.88
N LEU A 44 13.95 3.03 -34.29
CA LEU A 44 13.63 4.28 -35.00
C LEU A 44 14.86 4.85 -35.72
N ALA A 45 16.02 4.86 -35.06
CA ALA A 45 17.27 5.31 -35.65
C ALA A 45 17.71 4.44 -36.85
N GLU A 46 17.51 3.12 -36.78
CA GLU A 46 17.73 2.19 -37.90
C GLU A 46 16.85 2.50 -39.12
N ARG A 47 15.69 3.16 -38.89
CA ARG A 47 14.78 3.66 -39.94
C ARG A 47 15.06 5.11 -40.35
N GLY A 48 16.13 5.72 -39.84
CA GLY A 48 16.53 7.09 -40.14
C GLY A 48 15.70 8.16 -39.42
N VAL A 49 15.08 7.84 -38.28
CA VAL A 49 14.35 8.78 -37.42
C VAL A 49 15.18 9.12 -36.19
N THR A 50 15.28 10.41 -35.87
CA THR A 50 15.86 10.87 -34.60
C THR A 50 14.75 10.93 -33.56
N ALA A 51 14.78 10.07 -32.55
CA ALA A 51 13.72 9.99 -31.55
C ALA A 51 14.22 10.12 -30.12
N ARG A 52 13.44 10.77 -29.26
CA ARG A 52 13.58 10.67 -27.79
C ARG A 52 12.24 10.27 -27.16
N ILE A 53 12.21 9.08 -26.59
CA ILE A 53 11.05 8.50 -25.90
C ILE A 53 11.29 8.60 -24.40
N ARG A 54 10.39 9.30 -23.72
CA ARG A 54 10.40 9.64 -22.30
C ARG A 54 9.29 8.87 -21.58
N SER A 55 9.39 8.77 -20.26
CA SER A 55 8.31 8.17 -19.47
C SER A 55 7.15 9.15 -19.34
N ALA A 56 5.93 8.68 -19.62
CA ALA A 56 4.70 9.38 -19.24
C ALA A 56 4.42 9.22 -17.74
N TYR A 57 4.95 8.16 -17.11
CA TYR A 57 4.83 7.91 -15.67
C TYR A 57 6.03 8.49 -14.93
N LYS A 58 5.79 9.40 -13.97
CA LYS A 58 6.83 10.12 -13.21
C LYS A 58 7.91 10.79 -14.10
N PRO A 59 7.52 11.62 -15.08
CA PRO A 59 8.45 12.23 -16.04
C PRO A 59 9.60 13.01 -15.38
N LEU A 60 9.34 13.71 -14.26
CA LEU A 60 10.40 14.42 -13.55
C LEU A 60 11.45 13.50 -12.94
N LEU A 61 11.02 12.38 -12.35
CA LEU A 61 11.94 11.38 -11.81
C LEU A 61 12.80 10.79 -12.92
N HIS A 62 12.18 10.38 -14.02
CA HIS A 62 12.90 9.83 -15.16
C HIS A 62 13.85 10.86 -15.80
N SER A 63 13.49 12.13 -15.87
CA SER A 63 14.42 13.17 -16.33
C SER A 63 15.62 13.34 -15.40
N LEU A 64 15.44 13.27 -14.08
CA LEU A 64 16.57 13.28 -13.15
C LEU A 64 17.51 12.07 -13.36
N LEU A 65 16.93 10.89 -13.56
CA LEU A 65 17.68 9.64 -13.71
C LEU A 65 18.35 9.48 -15.08
N GLU A 66 17.75 10.03 -16.15
CA GLU A 66 18.13 9.71 -17.53
C GLU A 66 18.70 10.89 -18.33
N ASP A 67 18.40 12.13 -17.94
CA ASP A 67 18.71 13.32 -18.74
C ASP A 67 19.56 14.37 -17.99
N ILE A 68 19.44 14.46 -16.66
CA ILE A 68 20.04 15.54 -15.88
C ILE A 68 21.37 15.09 -15.26
N ASP A 69 22.45 15.80 -15.58
CA ASP A 69 23.74 15.64 -14.92
C ASP A 69 23.82 16.47 -13.63
N LEU A 70 24.02 15.79 -12.51
CA LEU A 70 24.13 16.39 -11.18
C LEU A 70 25.56 16.85 -10.82
N GLU A 71 26.57 16.62 -11.67
CA GLU A 71 27.95 16.97 -11.37
C GLU A 71 28.15 18.49 -11.15
N GLY A 72 28.55 18.88 -9.93
CA GLY A 72 28.76 20.29 -9.60
C GLY A 72 27.48 21.11 -9.40
N VAL A 73 26.31 20.46 -9.29
CA VAL A 73 25.08 21.12 -8.84
C VAL A 73 25.17 21.39 -7.34
N GLU A 74 25.00 22.66 -6.96
CA GLU A 74 24.99 23.14 -5.57
C GLU A 74 23.57 23.14 -4.97
N SER A 75 22.56 23.45 -5.79
CA SER A 75 21.15 23.44 -5.38
C SER A 75 20.21 23.28 -6.58
N ILE A 76 19.04 22.69 -6.32
CA ILE A 76 17.98 22.44 -7.29
C ILE A 76 16.72 23.16 -6.80
N GLN A 77 16.06 23.92 -7.69
CA GLN A 77 14.70 24.40 -7.47
C GLN A 77 13.78 23.76 -8.51
N ILE A 78 12.67 23.19 -8.06
CA ILE A 78 11.64 22.59 -8.91
C ILE A 78 10.37 23.42 -8.77
N ALA A 79 9.98 24.12 -9.84
CA ALA A 79 8.66 24.71 -9.95
C ALA A 79 7.68 23.65 -10.48
N TYR A 80 6.77 23.18 -9.63
CA TYR A 80 5.82 22.11 -9.96
C TYR A 80 4.46 22.66 -10.41
N PRO A 81 3.76 21.98 -11.35
CA PRO A 81 2.41 22.39 -11.76
C PRO A 81 1.42 22.42 -10.60
N VAL A 82 0.56 23.45 -10.57
CA VAL A 82 -0.68 23.46 -9.81
C VAL A 82 -1.84 23.58 -10.80
N HIS A 83 -2.74 22.61 -10.79
CA HIS A 83 -3.90 22.54 -11.67
C HIS A 83 -5.19 22.66 -10.86
N PRO A 84 -6.20 23.43 -11.30
CA PRO A 84 -7.44 23.63 -10.53
C PRO A 84 -8.23 22.35 -10.26
N ASP A 85 -8.14 21.36 -11.15
CA ASP A 85 -8.82 20.06 -11.02
C ASP A 85 -8.01 19.00 -10.25
N ALA A 86 -6.94 19.37 -9.55
CA ALA A 86 -6.13 18.47 -8.73
C ALA A 86 -5.75 19.11 -7.39
N PRO A 87 -5.44 18.31 -6.34
CA PRO A 87 -4.86 18.84 -5.11
C PRO A 87 -3.58 19.64 -5.40
N ALA A 88 -3.43 20.81 -4.77
CA ALA A 88 -2.34 21.74 -5.06
C ALA A 88 -0.94 21.10 -4.89
N ASN A 89 -0.78 20.14 -3.97
CA ASN A 89 0.47 19.44 -3.72
C ASN A 89 0.66 18.16 -4.56
N ARG A 90 -0.27 17.77 -5.44
CA ARG A 90 -0.22 16.49 -6.18
C ARG A 90 1.05 16.33 -7.02
N PHE A 91 1.48 17.36 -7.74
CA PHE A 91 2.71 17.30 -8.55
C PHE A 91 4.00 17.39 -7.72
N ARG A 92 3.92 17.92 -6.49
CA ARG A 92 5.02 17.85 -5.52
C ARG A 92 5.14 16.42 -4.97
N LEU A 93 4.02 15.76 -4.67
CA LEU A 93 3.98 14.34 -4.29
C LEU A 93 4.57 13.45 -5.39
N GLU A 94 4.18 13.68 -6.66
CA GLU A 94 4.74 12.93 -7.81
C GLU A 94 6.27 13.03 -7.92
N ALA A 95 6.88 14.08 -7.37
CA ALA A 95 8.32 14.29 -7.34
C ALA A 95 9.05 13.48 -6.24
N TYR A 96 8.34 12.67 -5.46
CA TYR A 96 8.97 11.69 -4.58
C TYR A 96 9.70 10.61 -5.40
N PRO A 97 10.86 10.08 -4.98
CA PRO A 97 11.68 10.45 -3.81
C PRO A 97 12.88 11.34 -4.18
N LEU A 98 12.75 12.33 -5.08
CA LEU A 98 13.92 13.04 -5.64
C LEU A 98 14.87 13.64 -4.59
N ALA A 99 14.34 14.15 -3.48
CA ALA A 99 15.15 14.70 -2.40
C ALA A 99 16.13 13.70 -1.78
N ALA A 100 15.80 12.40 -1.80
CA ALA A 100 16.72 11.36 -1.37
C ALA A 100 17.74 11.02 -2.48
N LEU A 101 17.32 11.03 -3.74
CA LEU A 101 18.15 10.69 -4.90
C LEU A 101 19.26 11.72 -5.18
N VAL A 102 19.02 13.00 -4.89
CA VAL A 102 20.02 14.07 -5.09
C VAL A 102 21.04 14.16 -3.95
N GLY A 103 20.96 13.26 -2.95
CA GLY A 103 21.90 13.16 -1.85
C GLY A 103 21.94 14.42 -0.99
N LYS A 104 23.10 15.09 -0.95
CA LYS A 104 23.32 16.30 -0.13
C LYS A 104 22.94 17.59 -0.84
N ILE A 105 22.56 17.54 -2.11
CA ILE A 105 22.19 18.72 -2.88
C ILE A 105 20.89 19.29 -2.31
N LYS A 106 20.87 20.58 -2.00
CA LYS A 106 19.66 21.24 -1.52
C LYS A 106 18.61 21.23 -2.63
N ILE A 107 17.41 20.73 -2.34
CA ILE A 107 16.27 20.71 -3.27
C ILE A 107 15.11 21.48 -2.65
N ASP A 108 14.54 22.42 -3.41
CA ASP A 108 13.38 23.22 -3.00
C ASP A 108 12.24 23.06 -4.02
N PHE A 109 11.00 22.95 -3.54
CA PHE A 109 9.80 22.86 -4.36
C PHE A 109 8.98 24.14 -4.25
N VAL A 110 8.63 24.73 -5.41
CA VAL A 110 7.79 25.94 -5.47
C VAL A 110 6.58 25.70 -6.39
N PRO A 111 5.36 26.13 -6.01
CA PRO A 111 4.19 25.96 -6.86
C PRO A 111 4.26 26.87 -8.10
N ARG A 112 3.75 26.38 -9.24
CA ARG A 112 3.48 27.16 -10.46
C ARG A 112 2.00 27.11 -10.81
N GLU A 113 1.31 28.23 -10.62
CA GLU A 113 -0.15 28.35 -10.74
C GLU A 113 -0.62 28.80 -12.14
N ASP A 114 -0.03 28.22 -13.19
CA ASP A 114 -0.39 28.52 -14.59
C ASP A 114 -1.19 27.40 -15.27
N ALA A 115 -1.55 26.36 -14.51
CA ALA A 115 -2.23 25.14 -14.96
C ALA A 115 -1.52 24.35 -16.07
N ALA A 116 -0.29 24.73 -16.44
CA ALA A 116 0.44 24.05 -17.51
C ALA A 116 1.16 22.80 -17.00
N PHE A 117 1.17 21.74 -17.80
CA PHE A 117 1.68 20.43 -17.40
C PHE A 117 3.19 20.25 -17.68
N PHE A 118 4.04 20.98 -16.96
CA PHE A 118 5.50 20.80 -16.99
C PHE A 118 6.16 21.19 -15.66
N TYR A 119 7.37 20.73 -15.38
CA TYR A 119 8.19 21.25 -14.28
C TYR A 119 9.24 22.22 -14.83
N ASP A 120 9.50 23.33 -14.15
CA ASP A 120 10.70 24.12 -14.38
C ASP A 120 11.76 23.72 -13.36
N VAL A 121 12.88 23.19 -13.85
CA VAL A 121 13.99 22.73 -13.03
C VAL A 121 15.13 23.72 -13.18
N SER A 122 15.53 24.35 -12.08
CA SER A 122 16.68 25.25 -12.03
C SER A 122 17.83 24.58 -11.27
N LEU A 123 18.94 24.35 -11.96
CA LEU A 123 20.16 23.77 -11.43
C LEU A 123 21.19 24.87 -11.23
N LYS A 124 21.55 25.16 -9.98
CA LYS A 124 22.59 26.13 -9.66
C LYS A 124 23.95 25.44 -9.60
N ARG A 125 24.91 25.96 -10.35
CA ARG A 125 26.33 25.57 -10.34
C ARG A 125 27.20 26.79 -10.10
N ALA A 126 28.49 26.59 -9.82
CA ALA A 126 29.46 27.67 -9.69
C ALA A 126 29.52 28.60 -10.93
N ALA A 127 29.28 28.05 -12.13
CA ALA A 127 29.28 28.81 -13.39
C ALA A 127 28.00 29.62 -13.66
N GLY A 128 26.91 29.35 -12.94
CA GLY A 128 25.60 29.99 -13.16
C GLY A 128 24.42 29.06 -12.89
N THR A 129 23.22 29.51 -13.27
CA THR A 129 21.99 28.73 -13.18
C THR A 129 21.57 28.24 -14.55
N GLU A 130 21.40 26.93 -14.67
CA GLU A 130 20.82 26.25 -15.83
C GLU A 130 19.32 26.01 -15.56
N THR A 131 18.46 26.29 -16.54
CA THR A 131 17.02 26.05 -16.43
C THR A 131 16.56 25.08 -17.51
N LEU A 132 15.84 24.05 -17.10
CA LEU A 132 15.30 22.99 -17.93
C LEU A 132 13.78 22.92 -17.76
N LYS A 133 13.07 22.66 -18.86
CA LYS A 133 11.63 22.39 -18.84
C LYS A 133 11.39 20.89 -19.01
N VAL A 134 10.78 20.26 -18.01
CA VAL A 134 10.40 18.84 -18.07
C VAL A 134 8.90 18.74 -18.30
N LEU A 135 8.49 18.34 -19.49
CA LEU A 135 7.07 18.15 -19.79
C LEU A 135 6.50 17.00 -18.94
N ALA A 136 5.30 17.20 -18.38
CA ALA A 136 4.60 16.22 -17.57
C ALA A 136 3.19 15.96 -18.12
N PRO A 137 3.04 15.34 -19.30
CA PRO A 137 1.75 15.29 -20.00
C PRO A 137 0.67 14.66 -19.13
N ASN A 138 -0.41 15.41 -18.89
CA ASN A 138 -1.59 14.97 -18.17
C ASN A 138 -2.84 15.32 -18.97
N ARG A 139 -3.92 14.58 -18.74
CA ARG A 139 -5.26 14.86 -19.26
C ARG A 139 -6.25 15.08 -18.11
N VAL A 140 -7.19 16.00 -18.30
CA VAL A 140 -8.38 16.12 -17.46
C VAL A 140 -9.45 15.21 -18.04
N HIS A 141 -9.98 14.28 -17.24
CA HIS A 141 -11.00 13.33 -17.69
C HIS A 141 -11.96 12.96 -16.56
N ILE A 142 -13.08 12.32 -16.92
CA ILE A 142 -14.07 11.83 -15.96
C ILE A 142 -13.99 10.30 -15.94
N ASP A 143 -13.85 9.73 -14.75
CA ASP A 143 -13.79 8.27 -14.58
C ASP A 143 -15.17 7.60 -14.59
N ILE A 144 -15.19 6.27 -14.42
CA ILE A 144 -16.41 5.46 -14.43
C ILE A 144 -17.39 5.81 -13.29
N VAL A 145 -16.88 6.39 -12.19
CA VAL A 145 -17.72 6.84 -11.08
C VAL A 145 -18.17 8.28 -11.21
N GLY A 146 -17.73 9.00 -12.24
CA GLY A 146 -18.15 10.36 -12.54
C GLY A 146 -17.29 11.43 -11.87
N GLU A 147 -16.15 11.04 -11.31
CA GLU A 147 -15.21 11.96 -10.67
C GLU A 147 -14.23 12.53 -11.70
N THR A 148 -13.87 13.80 -11.53
CA THR A 148 -12.88 14.47 -12.39
C THR A 148 -11.48 14.13 -11.90
N ASN A 149 -10.61 13.71 -12.83
CA ASN A 149 -9.22 13.35 -12.54
C ASN A 149 -8.25 14.07 -13.47
N VAL A 150 -7.08 14.43 -12.92
CA VAL A 150 -5.91 14.87 -13.69
C VAL A 150 -4.90 13.72 -13.67
N SER A 151 -4.74 13.04 -14.80
CA SER A 151 -3.98 11.80 -14.90
C SER A 151 -2.87 11.91 -15.94
N PRO A 152 -1.68 11.34 -15.69
CA PRO A 152 -0.65 11.23 -16.72
C PRO A 152 -1.21 10.54 -17.97
N THR A 153 -0.71 10.93 -19.14
CA THR A 153 -1.15 10.41 -20.43
C THR A 153 0.01 10.37 -21.42
N GLY A 154 -0.07 9.54 -22.45
CA GLY A 154 0.94 9.58 -23.50
C GLY A 154 0.88 10.88 -24.31
N TRP A 155 2.01 11.22 -24.91
CA TRP A 155 2.15 12.45 -25.70
C TRP A 155 3.08 12.24 -26.89
N LEU A 156 2.79 12.85 -28.03
CA LEU A 156 3.64 12.80 -29.21
C LEU A 156 3.94 14.22 -29.68
N ARG A 157 5.22 14.50 -29.95
CA ARG A 157 5.69 15.70 -30.62
C ARG A 157 6.46 15.33 -31.86
N HIS A 158 6.08 15.90 -32.99
CA HIS A 158 6.75 15.68 -34.27
C HIS A 158 6.51 16.88 -35.21
N GLY A 159 7.58 17.59 -35.55
CA GLY A 159 7.46 18.84 -36.30
C GLY A 159 6.64 19.87 -35.50
N GLU A 160 5.57 20.39 -36.09
CA GLU A 160 4.62 21.29 -35.42
C GLU A 160 3.53 20.55 -34.64
N LEU A 161 3.40 19.22 -34.82
CA LEU A 161 2.43 18.41 -34.11
C LEU A 161 2.86 18.23 -32.65
N SER A 162 1.93 18.49 -31.73
CA SER A 162 2.10 18.24 -30.30
C SER A 162 0.74 17.86 -29.72
N GLU A 163 0.46 16.56 -29.63
CA GLU A 163 -0.87 16.07 -29.24
C GLU A 163 -0.80 14.87 -28.28
N ARG A 164 -1.95 14.57 -27.67
CA ARG A 164 -2.11 13.39 -26.83
C ARG A 164 -1.93 12.12 -27.66
N LEU A 165 -1.14 11.20 -27.15
CA LEU A 165 -0.97 9.84 -27.67
C LEU A 165 -1.62 8.88 -26.67
N GLU A 166 -2.78 8.33 -27.02
CA GLU A 166 -3.40 7.30 -26.20
C GLU A 166 -2.60 6.00 -26.27
N THR A 167 -1.98 5.61 -25.15
CA THR A 167 -1.10 4.43 -25.12
C THR A 167 -1.86 3.12 -24.93
N ASP A 168 -1.22 1.99 -25.25
CA ASP A 168 -1.73 0.65 -24.96
C ASP A 168 -2.03 0.42 -23.47
N TYR A 169 -1.25 1.02 -22.58
CA TYR A 169 -1.48 1.02 -21.13
C TYR A 169 -2.83 1.66 -20.77
N GLU A 170 -3.12 2.84 -21.33
CA GLU A 170 -4.39 3.55 -21.16
C GLU A 170 -5.55 2.76 -21.78
N ARG A 171 -5.39 2.26 -23.02
CA ARG A 171 -6.41 1.45 -23.71
C ARG A 171 -6.76 0.18 -22.94
N LEU A 172 -5.75 -0.50 -22.39
CA LEU A 172 -5.95 -1.72 -21.61
C LEU A 172 -6.77 -1.44 -20.35
N PHE A 173 -6.37 -0.44 -19.57
CA PHE A 173 -7.08 -0.05 -18.36
C PHE A 173 -8.53 0.33 -18.67
N GLU A 174 -8.76 1.23 -19.63
CA GLU A 174 -10.09 1.69 -19.99
C GLU A 174 -10.97 0.54 -20.51
N SER A 175 -10.42 -0.37 -21.30
CA SER A 175 -11.14 -1.55 -21.81
C SER A 175 -11.55 -2.48 -20.67
N ALA A 176 -10.65 -2.71 -19.70
CA ALA A 176 -10.92 -3.55 -18.54
C ALA A 176 -12.01 -2.98 -17.63
N ILE A 177 -11.91 -1.69 -17.28
CA ILE A 177 -12.92 -1.00 -16.46
C ILE A 177 -14.29 -1.02 -17.16
N ASN A 178 -14.32 -0.69 -18.46
CA ASN A 178 -15.57 -0.69 -19.23
C ASN A 178 -16.19 -2.08 -19.35
N ALA A 179 -15.38 -3.14 -19.50
CA ALA A 179 -15.87 -4.51 -19.57
C ALA A 179 -16.57 -4.93 -18.27
N VAL A 180 -15.97 -4.63 -17.11
CA VAL A 180 -16.58 -4.88 -15.80
C VAL A 180 -17.84 -4.03 -15.60
N ALA A 181 -17.79 -2.75 -15.97
CA ALA A 181 -18.92 -1.84 -15.80
C ALA A 181 -20.16 -2.22 -16.62
N ARG A 182 -19.97 -2.83 -17.79
CA ARG A 182 -21.05 -3.30 -18.68
C ARG A 182 -21.57 -4.70 -18.35
N HIS A 183 -20.87 -5.45 -17.50
CA HIS A 183 -21.30 -6.78 -17.08
C HIS A 183 -22.50 -6.69 -16.12
N ASP A 184 -23.48 -7.57 -16.30
CA ASP A 184 -24.62 -7.67 -15.38
C ASP A 184 -24.26 -8.49 -14.15
N TRP A 185 -23.95 -7.77 -13.07
CA TRP A 185 -23.60 -8.33 -11.76
C TRP A 185 -24.82 -8.71 -10.89
N GLY A 186 -26.04 -8.46 -11.36
CA GLY A 186 -27.24 -8.55 -10.51
C GLY A 186 -27.29 -7.45 -9.43
N ASN A 187 -28.13 -7.64 -8.41
CA ASN A 187 -28.42 -6.63 -7.38
C ASN A 187 -28.13 -7.11 -5.95
N GLU A 188 -27.56 -8.30 -5.78
CA GLU A 188 -27.30 -8.89 -4.47
C GLU A 188 -25.79 -9.04 -4.23
N GLU A 189 -25.33 -8.56 -3.08
CA GLU A 189 -23.96 -8.75 -2.61
C GLU A 189 -23.82 -10.09 -1.85
N PRO A 190 -22.71 -10.81 -2.00
CA PRO A 190 -21.59 -10.52 -2.90
C PRO A 190 -21.89 -10.84 -4.36
N TYR A 191 -21.44 -9.97 -5.27
CA TYR A 191 -21.67 -10.12 -6.72
C TYR A 191 -20.85 -11.28 -7.32
N PHE A 192 -19.71 -11.59 -6.72
CA PHE A 192 -18.83 -12.69 -7.12
C PHE A 192 -18.06 -13.27 -5.93
N ASP A 193 -17.43 -14.42 -6.17
CA ASP A 193 -16.42 -14.99 -5.29
C ASP A 193 -15.08 -14.27 -5.53
N GLU A 194 -14.45 -14.50 -6.68
CA GLU A 194 -13.27 -13.79 -7.17
C GLU A 194 -13.54 -13.24 -8.57
N LEU A 195 -13.28 -11.95 -8.79
CA LEU A 195 -13.12 -11.30 -10.08
C LEU A 195 -11.63 -11.21 -10.38
N ASN A 196 -11.14 -12.11 -11.21
CA ASN A 196 -9.75 -12.09 -11.64
C ASN A 196 -9.58 -11.20 -12.88
N ILE A 197 -8.56 -10.35 -12.86
CA ILE A 197 -8.14 -9.52 -13.98
C ILE A 197 -6.68 -9.86 -14.30
N ARG A 198 -6.46 -10.86 -15.15
CA ARG A 198 -5.11 -11.26 -15.55
C ARG A 198 -4.62 -10.35 -16.67
N VAL A 199 -3.49 -9.68 -16.43
CA VAL A 199 -2.83 -8.80 -17.40
C VAL A 199 -1.43 -9.31 -17.70
N LEU A 200 -1.09 -9.38 -18.98
CA LEU A 200 0.28 -9.56 -19.45
C LEU A 200 0.79 -8.20 -19.93
N TYR A 201 1.85 -7.69 -19.29
CA TYR A 201 2.40 -6.37 -19.62
C TYR A 201 3.95 -6.39 -19.67
N PRO A 202 4.58 -5.92 -20.78
CA PRO A 202 6.02 -6.00 -21.01
C PRO A 202 6.76 -4.83 -20.37
N SER A 203 6.73 -4.73 -19.04
CA SER A 203 7.47 -3.70 -18.29
C SER A 203 8.27 -4.30 -17.15
N GLU A 204 9.54 -3.91 -17.09
CA GLU A 204 10.38 -4.12 -15.91
C GLU A 204 10.00 -3.17 -14.77
N ASP A 205 10.35 -3.57 -13.55
CA ASP A 205 10.34 -2.67 -12.39
C ASP A 205 11.70 -2.00 -12.25
N LEU A 206 11.70 -0.72 -11.87
CA LEU A 206 12.91 0.05 -11.61
C LEU A 206 13.10 0.24 -10.11
N SER A 207 13.99 -0.54 -9.50
CA SER A 207 14.43 -0.31 -8.12
C SER A 207 15.26 0.97 -8.03
N LEU A 208 14.93 1.81 -7.05
CA LEU A 208 15.67 3.03 -6.75
C LEU A 208 16.70 2.75 -5.65
N ALA A 209 17.81 3.48 -5.64
CA ALA A 209 18.89 3.30 -4.67
C ALA A 209 18.57 3.85 -3.26
N ILE A 210 17.29 3.87 -2.86
CA ILE A 210 16.77 4.49 -1.65
C ILE A 210 15.77 3.52 -0.99
N GLY A 211 16.18 2.80 0.06
CA GLY A 211 15.30 1.87 0.78
C GLY A 211 14.68 0.81 -0.15
N ASP A 212 13.39 0.54 0.05
CA ASP A 212 12.57 -0.34 -0.79
C ASP A 212 11.86 0.41 -1.94
N GLU A 213 12.25 1.65 -2.24
CA GLU A 213 11.60 2.44 -3.28
C GLU A 213 11.73 1.81 -4.66
N MET A 214 10.61 1.76 -5.37
CA MET A 214 10.50 1.13 -6.68
C MET A 214 9.50 1.86 -7.56
N VAL A 215 9.80 1.93 -8.85
CA VAL A 215 8.89 2.43 -9.88
C VAL A 215 8.42 1.25 -10.71
N SER A 216 7.14 0.88 -10.58
CA SER A 216 6.54 -0.20 -11.35
C SER A 216 5.25 0.24 -12.02
N LEU A 217 5.21 0.13 -13.36
CA LEU A 217 3.97 0.29 -14.13
C LEU A 217 2.98 -0.85 -13.88
N ARG A 218 3.49 -2.05 -13.54
CA ARG A 218 2.66 -3.23 -13.30
C ARG A 218 1.95 -3.12 -11.95
N GLU A 219 2.66 -2.67 -10.93
CA GLU A 219 2.06 -2.35 -9.62
C GLU A 219 1.06 -1.21 -9.75
N ALA A 220 1.46 -0.10 -10.39
CA ALA A 220 0.56 1.03 -10.60
C ALA A 220 -0.74 0.62 -11.32
N LEU A 221 -0.65 -0.29 -12.30
CA LEU A 221 -1.82 -0.84 -13.00
C LEU A 221 -2.66 -1.76 -12.11
N HIS A 222 -2.02 -2.57 -11.26
CA HIS A 222 -2.70 -3.39 -10.26
C HIS A 222 -3.55 -2.51 -9.34
N GLU A 223 -2.94 -1.45 -8.80
CA GLU A 223 -3.58 -0.50 -7.89
C GLU A 223 -4.69 0.30 -8.57
N ASP A 224 -4.45 0.78 -9.80
CA ASP A 224 -5.47 1.45 -10.62
C ASP A 224 -6.68 0.55 -10.88
N LEU A 225 -6.47 -0.70 -11.30
CA LEU A 225 -7.55 -1.65 -11.55
C LEU A 225 -8.31 -1.99 -10.27
N TYR A 226 -7.61 -2.30 -9.18
CA TYR A 226 -8.22 -2.70 -7.93
C TYR A 226 -9.13 -1.61 -7.38
N PHE A 227 -8.59 -0.41 -7.16
CA PHE A 227 -9.36 0.66 -6.53
C PHE A 227 -10.41 1.29 -7.45
N SER A 228 -10.16 1.40 -8.76
CA SER A 228 -11.19 1.91 -9.69
C SER A 228 -12.39 0.96 -9.79
N LEU A 229 -12.16 -0.35 -9.73
CA LEU A 229 -13.24 -1.33 -9.68
C LEU A 229 -13.94 -1.33 -8.32
N LEU A 230 -13.22 -1.18 -7.21
CA LEU A 230 -13.81 -1.02 -5.89
C LEU A 230 -14.77 0.19 -5.86
N GLU A 231 -14.33 1.34 -6.36
CA GLU A 231 -15.12 2.56 -6.49
C GLU A 231 -16.35 2.34 -7.37
N PHE A 232 -16.20 1.65 -8.51
CA PHE A 232 -17.33 1.25 -9.35
C PHE A 232 -18.37 0.45 -8.58
N PHE A 233 -17.96 -0.57 -7.80
CA PHE A 233 -18.90 -1.38 -7.03
C PHE A 233 -19.54 -0.60 -5.86
N GLN A 234 -18.83 0.35 -5.25
CA GLN A 234 -19.42 1.29 -4.27
C GLN A 234 -20.57 2.07 -4.91
N LYS A 235 -20.31 2.72 -6.05
CA LYS A 235 -21.32 3.46 -6.80
C LYS A 235 -22.48 2.57 -7.25
N LYS A 236 -22.19 1.37 -7.79
CA LYS A 236 -23.21 0.39 -8.20
C LYS A 236 -24.14 0.04 -7.04
N SER A 237 -23.59 -0.13 -5.84
CA SER A 237 -24.36 -0.48 -4.65
C SER A 237 -25.13 0.71 -4.03
N GLY A 238 -24.97 1.92 -4.57
CA GLY A 238 -25.57 3.14 -4.03
C GLY A 238 -24.89 3.69 -2.78
N ARG A 239 -23.68 3.20 -2.44
CA ARG A 239 -22.89 3.66 -1.29
C ARG A 239 -21.96 4.81 -1.67
N PRO A 240 -21.60 5.70 -0.73
CA PRO A 240 -20.60 6.72 -0.97
C PRO A 240 -19.23 6.10 -1.25
N LEU A 241 -18.38 6.83 -1.99
CA LEU A 241 -17.00 6.42 -2.23
C LEU A 241 -16.24 6.34 -0.90
N GLY A 242 -15.48 5.27 -0.70
CA GLY A 242 -14.76 5.00 0.54
C GLY A 242 -15.56 4.23 1.61
N ASP A 243 -16.81 3.85 1.35
CA ASP A 243 -17.57 2.98 2.26
C ASP A 243 -16.87 1.63 2.46
N ARG A 244 -16.61 1.29 3.73
CA ARG A 244 -15.85 0.11 4.16
C ARG A 244 -16.70 -1.15 4.35
N GLY A 245 -18.02 -1.04 4.22
CA GLY A 245 -18.98 -2.14 4.35
C GLY A 245 -19.42 -2.74 3.02
N LEU A 246 -18.87 -2.27 1.89
CA LEU A 246 -19.11 -2.88 0.57
C LEU A 246 -18.62 -4.33 0.55
N LYS A 247 -19.45 -5.25 0.07
CA LYS A 247 -19.10 -6.67 -0.05
C LYS A 247 -19.18 -7.14 -1.51
N PRO A 248 -18.31 -6.69 -2.45
CA PRO A 248 -18.46 -7.07 -3.85
C PRO A 248 -18.00 -8.51 -4.15
N GLY A 249 -17.11 -9.07 -3.31
CA GLY A 249 -16.25 -10.22 -3.62
C GLY A 249 -14.79 -9.81 -3.75
N GLN A 250 -13.89 -10.76 -4.02
CA GLN A 250 -12.46 -10.48 -4.19
C GLN A 250 -12.18 -9.90 -5.58
N ILE A 251 -11.65 -8.68 -5.64
CA ILE A 251 -11.16 -8.09 -6.90
C ILE A 251 -9.66 -8.36 -6.95
N VAL A 252 -9.20 -9.12 -7.95
CA VAL A 252 -7.80 -9.59 -8.01
C VAL A 252 -7.17 -9.29 -9.36
N PRO A 253 -6.51 -8.13 -9.50
CA PRO A 253 -5.62 -7.88 -10.63
C PRO A 253 -4.36 -8.74 -10.51
N GLU A 254 -4.10 -9.58 -11.51
CA GLU A 254 -2.87 -10.36 -11.66
C GLU A 254 -2.07 -9.77 -12.82
N VAL A 255 -1.28 -8.72 -12.54
CA VAL A 255 -0.48 -8.01 -13.55
C VAL A 255 0.92 -8.59 -13.60
N ILE A 256 1.20 -9.38 -14.64
CA ILE A 256 2.41 -10.21 -14.73
C ILE A 256 3.27 -9.70 -15.88
N LYS A 257 4.59 -9.69 -15.65
CA LYS A 257 5.55 -9.40 -16.70
C LYS A 257 5.46 -10.44 -17.81
N SER A 258 5.41 -9.99 -19.05
CA SER A 258 5.43 -10.90 -20.21
C SER A 258 6.26 -10.32 -21.33
N ASP A 259 7.09 -11.13 -21.96
CA ASP A 259 7.76 -10.81 -23.22
C ASP A 259 6.87 -11.11 -24.44
N ALA A 260 5.66 -11.64 -24.21
CA ALA A 260 4.64 -11.86 -25.23
C ALA A 260 3.78 -10.59 -25.43
N GLY A 261 2.73 -10.69 -26.26
CA GLY A 261 1.82 -9.58 -26.53
C GLY A 261 1.06 -9.09 -25.29
N ILE A 262 0.70 -7.81 -25.31
CA ILE A 262 -0.08 -7.15 -24.27
C ILE A 262 -1.50 -7.69 -24.28
N SER A 263 -2.01 -8.13 -23.13
CA SER A 263 -3.37 -8.67 -23.06
C SER A 263 -4.01 -8.53 -21.69
N VAL A 264 -5.34 -8.54 -21.68
CA VAL A 264 -6.16 -8.64 -20.47
C VAL A 264 -7.17 -9.77 -20.63
N ARG A 265 -7.40 -10.52 -19.56
CA ARG A 265 -8.46 -11.52 -19.44
C ARG A 265 -9.16 -11.35 -18.11
N ILE A 266 -10.48 -11.20 -18.14
CA ILE A 266 -11.33 -10.97 -16.97
C ILE A 266 -12.28 -12.14 -16.83
N GLU A 267 -12.29 -12.76 -15.66
CA GLU A 267 -13.15 -13.91 -15.38
C GLU A 267 -13.57 -13.96 -13.91
N THR A 268 -14.76 -14.49 -13.65
CA THR A 268 -15.13 -14.88 -12.29
C THR A 268 -14.64 -16.28 -11.99
N ARG A 269 -14.10 -16.47 -10.79
CA ARG A 269 -13.58 -17.74 -10.28
C ARG A 269 -14.23 -18.05 -8.93
N PRO A 270 -14.43 -19.34 -8.60
CA PRO A 270 -14.77 -19.71 -7.23
C PRO A 270 -13.60 -19.37 -6.29
N LEU A 271 -13.90 -19.16 -5.01
CA LEU A 271 -12.84 -18.91 -4.01
C LEU A 271 -11.83 -20.07 -3.99
N GLY A 272 -10.54 -19.72 -4.14
CA GLY A 272 -9.46 -20.69 -3.97
C GLY A 272 -9.45 -21.24 -2.54
N LYS A 273 -9.09 -22.52 -2.38
CA LYS A 273 -9.04 -23.20 -1.06
C LYS A 273 -7.63 -23.57 -0.60
N ALA A 274 -6.66 -23.58 -1.51
CA ALA A 274 -5.28 -23.94 -1.22
C ALA A 274 -4.49 -22.73 -0.70
N PHE A 275 -3.45 -23.02 0.07
CA PHE A 275 -2.34 -22.11 0.31
C PHE A 275 -1.17 -22.53 -0.56
N LEU A 276 -0.21 -21.62 -0.76
CA LEU A 276 1.06 -21.97 -1.38
C LEU A 276 2.05 -22.38 -0.28
N ASP A 277 2.78 -23.46 -0.54
CA ASP A 277 3.84 -23.92 0.35
C ASP A 277 5.09 -23.05 0.21
N SER A 278 5.78 -22.83 1.32
CA SER A 278 7.11 -22.22 1.34
C SER A 278 7.97 -22.88 2.42
N ALA A 279 9.28 -22.79 2.27
CA ALA A 279 10.21 -23.32 3.27
C ALA A 279 10.02 -22.65 4.63
N ASN A 280 10.09 -23.45 5.70
CA ASN A 280 10.06 -22.92 7.06
C ASN A 280 11.32 -22.09 7.34
N GLN A 281 11.12 -21.00 8.08
CA GLN A 281 12.19 -20.10 8.52
C GLN A 281 12.37 -20.15 10.04
N VAL A 282 13.53 -19.77 10.55
CA VAL A 282 13.70 -19.50 11.98
C VAL A 282 12.96 -18.19 12.29
N ILE A 283 11.98 -18.22 13.21
CA ILE A 283 11.04 -17.10 13.38
C ILE A 283 11.71 -15.80 13.82
N GLU A 284 12.81 -15.90 14.59
CA GLU A 284 13.57 -14.77 15.09
C GLU A 284 14.31 -14.01 13.99
N THR A 285 14.59 -14.68 12.87
CA THR A 285 15.34 -14.14 11.72
C THR A 285 14.63 -14.46 10.42
N ALA A 286 13.29 -14.53 10.44
CA ALA A 286 12.52 -14.76 9.23
C ALA A 286 12.73 -13.56 8.31
N ALA A 287 13.17 -13.79 7.09
CA ALA A 287 13.51 -12.75 6.12
C ALA A 287 12.40 -12.52 5.08
N ALA A 288 11.29 -13.24 5.22
CA ALA A 288 10.12 -13.18 4.35
C ALA A 288 8.88 -13.66 5.10
N PRO A 289 7.66 -13.36 4.61
CA PRO A 289 6.44 -13.83 5.25
C PRO A 289 6.35 -15.36 5.29
N LEU A 290 5.77 -15.89 6.37
CA LEU A 290 5.76 -17.32 6.70
C LEU A 290 4.75 -18.12 5.85
N SER A 291 4.94 -19.43 5.70
CA SER A 291 3.85 -20.29 5.22
C SER A 291 2.72 -20.36 6.26
N THR A 292 1.50 -20.65 5.81
CA THR A 292 0.37 -20.87 6.74
C THR A 292 0.59 -22.07 7.64
N ASP A 293 1.25 -23.11 7.13
CA ASP A 293 1.64 -24.28 7.93
C ASP A 293 2.62 -23.89 9.02
N GLN A 294 3.62 -23.05 8.71
CA GLN A 294 4.52 -22.52 9.72
C GLN A 294 3.77 -21.68 10.76
N ILE A 295 2.88 -20.77 10.35
CA ILE A 295 2.06 -19.96 11.27
C ILE A 295 1.26 -20.87 12.21
N SER A 296 0.60 -21.90 11.68
CA SER A 296 -0.18 -22.86 12.46
C SER A 296 0.68 -23.66 13.44
N ASN A 297 1.86 -24.11 13.01
CA ASN A 297 2.79 -24.84 13.88
C ASN A 297 3.31 -23.95 15.01
N GLN A 298 3.73 -22.71 14.71
CA GLN A 298 4.15 -21.73 15.71
C GLN A 298 3.05 -21.42 16.72
N LEU A 299 1.81 -21.25 16.25
CA LEU A 299 0.65 -21.03 17.11
C LEU A 299 0.34 -22.25 18.00
N THR A 300 0.63 -23.46 17.54
CA THR A 300 0.47 -24.69 18.33
C THR A 300 1.58 -24.83 19.37
N GLU A 301 2.82 -24.45 19.03
CA GLU A 301 3.97 -24.46 19.95
C GLU A 301 3.83 -23.47 21.11
N ILE A 302 3.10 -22.35 20.92
CA ILE A 302 2.77 -21.39 21.98
C ILE A 302 1.85 -22.02 23.06
N GLY A 303 1.08 -23.06 22.73
CA GLY A 303 0.15 -23.69 23.66
C GLY A 303 -1.09 -22.83 23.98
N GLY A 304 -1.67 -23.03 25.17
CA GLY A 304 -2.96 -22.46 25.55
C GLY A 304 -4.16 -23.17 24.92
N ASP A 305 -5.37 -22.72 25.27
CA ASP A 305 -6.61 -23.29 24.77
C ASP A 305 -6.91 -22.79 23.34
N GLU A 306 -7.26 -23.71 22.44
CA GLU A 306 -7.64 -23.36 21.06
C GLU A 306 -9.04 -22.76 21.01
N PHE A 307 -9.20 -21.72 20.18
CA PHE A 307 -10.51 -21.33 19.69
C PHE A 307 -10.41 -20.86 18.24
N THR A 308 -11.50 -21.01 17.49
CA THR A 308 -11.47 -20.83 16.03
C THR A 308 -12.71 -20.12 15.50
N ALA A 309 -12.56 -19.53 14.32
CA ALA A 309 -13.62 -18.97 13.48
C ALA A 309 -13.43 -19.48 12.03
N ARG A 310 -14.30 -19.05 11.11
CA ARG A 310 -14.22 -19.43 9.69
C ARG A 310 -14.30 -18.23 8.77
N ALA A 311 -13.38 -18.18 7.82
CA ALA A 311 -13.41 -17.25 6.71
C ALA A 311 -14.54 -17.58 5.72
N ARG A 312 -14.87 -16.65 4.81
CA ARG A 312 -15.92 -16.85 3.79
C ARG A 312 -15.65 -18.11 2.95
N SER A 313 -14.39 -18.38 2.60
CA SER A 313 -14.02 -19.59 1.83
C SER A 313 -14.19 -20.91 2.59
N GLY A 314 -14.38 -20.85 3.91
CA GLY A 314 -14.36 -21.98 4.83
C GLY A 314 -12.99 -22.26 5.48
N ARG A 315 -11.93 -21.53 5.09
CA ARG A 315 -10.63 -21.58 5.80
C ARG A 315 -10.81 -21.26 7.29
N GLN A 316 -10.06 -21.96 8.12
CA GLN A 316 -10.10 -21.77 9.56
C GLN A 316 -9.26 -20.54 9.94
N VAL A 317 -9.81 -19.71 10.82
CA VAL A 317 -9.05 -18.70 11.56
C VAL A 317 -8.78 -19.31 12.93
N THR A 318 -7.50 -19.46 13.29
CA THR A 318 -7.08 -20.15 14.51
C THR A 318 -6.43 -19.17 15.47
N ALA A 319 -6.79 -19.26 16.75
CA ALA A 319 -6.25 -18.45 17.83
C ALA A 319 -5.99 -19.30 19.08
N ARG A 320 -5.20 -18.75 20.01
CA ARG A 320 -4.92 -19.36 21.32
C ARG A 320 -5.31 -18.41 22.45
N TYR A 321 -5.79 -19.00 23.55
CA TYR A 321 -6.03 -18.31 24.81
C TYR A 321 -5.09 -18.85 25.89
N PHE A 322 -4.32 -17.95 26.49
CA PHE A 322 -3.42 -18.25 27.59
C PHE A 322 -3.94 -17.58 28.86
N SER A 323 -4.46 -18.38 29.79
CA SER A 323 -5.03 -17.89 31.05
C SER A 323 -3.93 -17.60 32.08
N GLY A 324 -4.03 -16.43 32.73
CA GLY A 324 -3.11 -16.01 33.78
C GLY A 324 -3.75 -15.11 34.82
N SER A 325 -2.92 -14.55 35.70
CA SER A 325 -3.33 -13.64 36.78
C SER A 325 -3.22 -12.16 36.42
N ASP A 326 -2.47 -11.85 35.36
CA ASP A 326 -2.30 -10.50 34.84
C ASP A 326 -3.60 -9.97 34.21
N ALA A 327 -3.65 -8.66 33.97
CA ALA A 327 -4.69 -8.06 33.15
C ALA A 327 -4.59 -8.58 31.72
N ALA A 328 -5.70 -9.13 31.22
CA ALA A 328 -5.76 -9.75 29.90
C ALA A 328 -5.52 -8.76 28.76
N VAL A 329 -4.74 -9.19 27.75
CA VAL A 329 -4.48 -8.45 26.52
C VAL A 329 -4.83 -9.29 25.29
N MET A 330 -5.55 -8.71 24.34
CA MET A 330 -5.77 -9.31 23.01
C MET A 330 -4.64 -8.91 22.07
N ILE A 331 -4.08 -9.87 21.34
CA ILE A 331 -3.02 -9.65 20.35
C ILE A 331 -3.51 -10.18 19.00
N SER A 332 -3.48 -9.35 17.96
CA SER A 332 -3.83 -9.80 16.61
C SER A 332 -2.87 -9.29 15.54
N GLY A 333 -2.83 -10.01 14.43
CA GLY A 333 -2.14 -9.62 13.20
C GLY A 333 -2.83 -10.20 11.97
N GLY A 334 -2.43 -9.75 10.79
CA GLY A 334 -2.96 -10.28 9.52
C GLY A 334 -4.46 -10.02 9.33
N GLN A 335 -5.00 -8.95 9.92
CA GLN A 335 -6.30 -8.40 9.53
C GLN A 335 -6.23 -7.98 8.05
N HIS A 336 -5.17 -7.26 7.69
CA HIS A 336 -4.72 -7.01 6.33
C HIS A 336 -3.49 -7.89 6.07
N PRO A 337 -3.64 -8.99 5.33
CA PRO A 337 -2.62 -10.03 5.25
C PRO A 337 -1.47 -9.71 4.28
N ASN A 338 -1.52 -8.58 3.55
CA ASN A 338 -0.38 -8.00 2.86
C ASN A 338 0.59 -7.27 3.80
N GLU A 339 0.14 -6.91 5.00
CA GLU A 339 0.92 -6.26 6.07
C GLU A 339 1.53 -7.34 6.99
N THR A 340 2.67 -7.90 6.56
CA THR A 340 3.09 -9.24 7.01
C THR A 340 4.02 -9.26 8.22
N THR A 341 4.65 -8.14 8.59
CA THR A 341 5.50 -8.08 9.78
C THR A 341 4.68 -8.24 11.06
N GLY A 342 3.42 -7.80 11.08
CA GLY A 342 2.51 -7.95 12.20
C GLY A 342 2.23 -9.42 12.56
N ILE A 343 2.13 -10.30 11.56
CA ILE A 343 1.93 -11.75 11.75
C ILE A 343 3.10 -12.36 12.54
N VAL A 344 4.34 -12.07 12.10
CA VAL A 344 5.56 -12.59 12.72
C VAL A 344 5.80 -11.94 14.08
N GLY A 345 5.56 -10.63 14.19
CA GLY A 345 5.65 -9.87 15.45
C GLY A 345 4.74 -10.42 16.54
N ALA A 346 3.48 -10.73 16.22
CA ALA A 346 2.53 -11.33 17.15
C ALA A 346 3.01 -12.69 17.65
N LEU A 347 3.43 -13.58 16.74
CA LEU A 347 3.91 -14.92 17.09
C LEU A 347 5.16 -14.86 17.98
N ARG A 348 6.13 -14.00 17.66
CA ARG A 348 7.34 -13.81 18.47
C ARG A 348 7.00 -13.29 19.87
N ALA A 349 6.14 -12.29 19.97
CA ALA A 349 5.75 -11.72 21.25
C ALA A 349 5.02 -12.75 22.13
N ALA A 350 4.09 -13.53 21.56
CA ALA A 350 3.41 -14.59 22.31
C ALA A 350 4.38 -15.69 22.81
N ARG A 351 5.41 -16.03 22.03
CA ARG A 351 6.47 -16.97 22.46
C ARG A 351 7.30 -16.45 23.64
N GLU A 352 7.48 -15.14 23.75
CA GLU A 352 8.11 -14.52 24.92
C GLU A 352 7.13 -14.46 26.11
N LEU A 353 5.90 -13.98 25.88
CA LEU A 353 4.88 -13.83 26.92
C LEU A 353 4.52 -15.15 27.62
N GLN A 354 4.44 -16.28 26.90
CA GLN A 354 4.17 -17.58 27.52
C GLN A 354 5.18 -17.98 28.61
N THR A 355 6.38 -17.38 28.62
CA THR A 355 7.41 -17.65 29.63
C THR A 355 7.29 -16.75 30.86
N LYS A 356 6.48 -15.67 30.78
CA LYS A 356 6.27 -14.71 31.85
C LYS A 356 5.26 -15.27 32.86
N ALA A 357 5.65 -15.27 34.14
CA ALA A 357 4.74 -15.70 35.21
C ALA A 357 3.51 -14.78 35.26
N GLY A 358 2.32 -15.37 35.32
CA GLY A 358 1.06 -14.63 35.38
C GLY A 358 0.51 -14.19 34.02
N ALA A 359 1.23 -14.45 32.91
CA ALA A 359 0.84 -14.00 31.58
C ALA A 359 -0.60 -14.36 31.21
N HIS A 360 -1.37 -13.36 30.76
CA HIS A 360 -2.79 -13.51 30.43
C HIS A 360 -3.09 -12.83 29.10
N PHE A 361 -3.28 -13.60 28.03
CA PHE A 361 -3.49 -13.03 26.71
C PHE A 361 -4.23 -13.96 25.75
N THR A 362 -4.73 -13.38 24.66
CA THR A 362 -5.15 -14.14 23.47
C THR A 362 -4.30 -13.74 22.28
N ILE A 363 -4.10 -14.65 21.33
CA ILE A 363 -3.37 -14.39 20.09
C ILE A 363 -4.12 -14.93 18.87
N SER A 364 -4.36 -14.06 17.89
CA SER A 364 -4.88 -14.39 16.54
C SER A 364 -3.96 -13.78 15.48
N PRO A 365 -2.91 -14.51 15.04
CA PRO A 365 -1.82 -13.92 14.26
C PRO A 365 -2.14 -13.77 12.76
N LEU A 366 -3.20 -14.44 12.27
CA LEU A 366 -3.67 -14.37 10.90
C LEU A 366 -5.19 -14.36 10.85
N GLU A 367 -5.80 -13.17 10.94
CA GLU A 367 -7.25 -13.02 10.98
C GLU A 367 -7.93 -13.16 9.59
N ASN A 368 -7.24 -12.80 8.51
CA ASN A 368 -7.76 -12.88 7.14
C ASN A 368 -6.99 -13.91 6.28
N PRO A 369 -7.25 -15.21 6.45
CA PRO A 369 -6.56 -16.25 5.69
C PRO A 369 -6.93 -16.26 4.20
N ASP A 370 -8.09 -15.72 3.82
CA ASP A 370 -8.50 -15.62 2.42
C ASP A 370 -7.68 -14.58 1.65
N GLY A 371 -7.47 -13.40 2.24
CA GLY A 371 -6.56 -12.41 1.70
C GLY A 371 -5.10 -12.92 1.69
N TYR A 372 -4.68 -13.69 2.70
CA TYR A 372 -3.31 -14.23 2.75
C TYR A 372 -3.02 -15.21 1.60
N ALA A 373 -4.01 -16.02 1.22
CA ALA A 373 -3.88 -16.89 0.05
C ALA A 373 -3.71 -16.08 -1.26
N ILE A 374 -4.41 -14.95 -1.41
CA ILE A 374 -4.18 -14.02 -2.52
C ILE A 374 -2.78 -13.41 -2.43
N HIS A 375 -2.37 -12.96 -1.25
CA HIS A 375 -1.05 -12.36 -1.05
C HIS A 375 0.09 -13.33 -1.39
N GLN A 376 -0.03 -14.61 -1.04
CA GLN A 376 0.91 -15.64 -1.45
C GLN A 376 0.96 -15.80 -2.96
N ARG A 377 -0.20 -15.83 -3.63
CA ARG A 377 -0.30 -15.96 -5.09
C ARG A 377 0.34 -14.78 -5.82
N LEU A 378 0.04 -13.55 -5.41
CA LEU A 378 0.51 -12.35 -6.12
C LEU A 378 2.02 -12.13 -5.96
N ARG A 379 2.60 -12.48 -4.81
CA ARG A 379 4.05 -12.35 -4.57
C ARG A 379 4.91 -13.35 -5.34
N VAL A 380 4.33 -14.39 -5.96
CA VAL A 380 5.09 -15.31 -6.83
C VAL A 380 5.70 -14.55 -8.00
N ASP A 381 4.91 -13.73 -8.68
CA ASP A 381 5.36 -12.94 -9.83
C ASP A 381 5.87 -11.55 -9.40
N ASN A 382 5.33 -11.00 -8.32
CA ASN A 382 5.52 -9.62 -7.90
C ASN A 382 5.92 -9.52 -6.43
N PRO A 383 7.11 -9.99 -6.04
CA PRO A 383 7.52 -10.11 -4.64
C PRO A 383 7.89 -8.78 -3.99
N ARG A 384 7.64 -7.62 -4.60
CA ARG A 384 7.94 -6.29 -4.03
C ARG A 384 6.77 -5.30 -4.15
N HIS A 385 5.61 -5.75 -4.62
CA HIS A 385 4.42 -4.90 -4.78
C HIS A 385 3.55 -4.87 -3.52
N MET A 386 2.74 -3.84 -3.31
CA MET A 386 1.87 -3.63 -2.13
C MET A 386 0.74 -4.66 -1.99
N HIS A 387 0.19 -5.13 -3.12
CA HIS A 387 -0.88 -6.13 -3.20
C HIS A 387 -2.14 -5.75 -2.42
N HIS A 388 -2.68 -4.53 -2.59
CA HIS A 388 -3.91 -4.12 -1.90
C HIS A 388 -5.12 -5.02 -2.23
N ALA A 389 -5.11 -5.75 -3.35
CA ALA A 389 -6.08 -6.81 -3.64
C ALA A 389 -6.14 -7.93 -2.59
N ALA A 390 -5.11 -8.07 -1.76
CA ALA A 390 -5.06 -9.00 -0.64
C ALA A 390 -5.46 -8.38 0.70
N ARG A 391 -5.64 -7.05 0.79
CA ARG A 391 -5.95 -6.34 2.05
C ARG A 391 -7.30 -6.77 2.63
N TYR A 392 -8.35 -6.77 1.80
CA TYR A 392 -9.72 -7.04 2.24
C TYR A 392 -10.04 -8.53 2.32
N THR A 393 -11.14 -8.85 2.99
CA THR A 393 -11.58 -10.24 3.14
C THR A 393 -12.07 -10.82 1.82
N ALA A 394 -12.46 -12.10 1.81
CA ALA A 394 -13.10 -12.67 0.64
C ALA A 394 -14.47 -12.06 0.28
N LEU A 395 -15.09 -11.27 1.16
CA LEU A 395 -16.26 -10.45 0.80
C LEU A 395 -15.85 -9.15 0.09
N GLY A 396 -14.59 -8.72 0.18
CA GLY A 396 -14.10 -7.43 -0.32
C GLY A 396 -14.40 -6.25 0.62
N ASP A 397 -14.83 -6.52 1.85
CA ASP A 397 -15.00 -5.53 2.93
C ASP A 397 -13.77 -5.46 3.85
N ASP A 398 -13.71 -4.38 4.63
CA ASP A 398 -12.69 -4.19 5.66
C ASP A 398 -13.12 -4.91 6.94
N LEU A 399 -12.32 -5.90 7.37
CA LEU A 399 -12.62 -6.75 8.53
C LEU A 399 -12.85 -5.91 9.80
N GLU A 400 -12.20 -4.76 9.92
CA GLU A 400 -12.35 -3.91 11.10
C GLU A 400 -13.80 -3.46 11.32
N TYR A 401 -14.52 -3.16 10.25
CA TYR A 401 -15.82 -2.51 10.31
C TYR A 401 -16.99 -3.48 10.51
N ARG A 402 -16.72 -4.79 10.63
CA ARG A 402 -17.75 -5.79 10.93
C ARG A 402 -18.19 -5.73 12.40
N THR A 403 -19.50 -5.68 12.61
CA THR A 403 -20.17 -5.81 13.91
C THR A 403 -21.28 -6.87 13.83
N PHE A 404 -21.80 -7.33 14.97
CA PHE A 404 -22.95 -8.26 14.97
C PHE A 404 -24.17 -7.67 14.24
N GLU A 405 -24.39 -6.37 14.39
CA GLU A 405 -25.53 -5.65 13.84
C GLU A 405 -25.45 -5.49 12.32
N ASN A 406 -24.26 -5.27 11.77
CA ASN A 406 -24.08 -4.98 10.34
C ASN A 406 -23.61 -6.17 9.49
N SER A 407 -23.17 -7.27 10.12
CA SER A 407 -22.60 -8.42 9.40
C SER A 407 -23.64 -9.46 9.02
N GLY A 408 -24.75 -9.56 9.75
CA GLY A 408 -25.76 -10.60 9.52
C GLY A 408 -25.12 -12.00 9.50
N ALA A 409 -25.35 -12.76 8.43
CA ALA A 409 -24.75 -14.09 8.25
C ALA A 409 -23.23 -14.08 7.96
N TYR A 410 -22.63 -12.91 7.73
CA TYR A 410 -21.25 -12.73 7.27
C TYR A 410 -20.30 -12.25 8.37
N LEU A 411 -20.53 -12.66 9.62
CA LEU A 411 -19.60 -12.35 10.70
C LEU A 411 -18.21 -12.96 10.44
N ASN A 412 -18.20 -14.22 9.98
CA ASN A 412 -17.03 -14.96 9.51
C ASN A 412 -15.78 -14.76 10.38
N GLU A 413 -14.72 -14.17 9.80
CA GLU A 413 -13.42 -13.96 10.44
C GLU A 413 -13.53 -13.11 11.72
N LYS A 414 -14.44 -12.13 11.76
CA LYS A 414 -14.59 -11.19 12.90
C LYS A 414 -15.00 -11.91 14.19
N GLU A 415 -15.65 -13.07 14.07
CA GLU A 415 -16.04 -13.91 15.21
C GLU A 415 -14.85 -14.23 16.14
N ILE A 416 -13.63 -14.31 15.60
CA ILE A 416 -12.43 -14.61 16.38
C ILE A 416 -12.18 -13.56 17.48
N ARG A 417 -12.46 -12.29 17.21
CA ARG A 417 -12.23 -11.20 18.17
C ARG A 417 -13.27 -11.19 19.29
N PHE A 418 -14.53 -11.47 18.98
CA PHE A 418 -15.58 -11.59 19.99
C PHE A 418 -15.29 -12.76 20.94
N LYS A 419 -14.91 -13.92 20.40
CA LYS A 419 -14.49 -15.07 21.21
C LYS A 419 -13.27 -14.75 22.07
N ALA A 420 -12.27 -14.08 21.52
CA ALA A 420 -11.08 -13.68 22.26
C ALA A 420 -11.43 -12.78 23.45
N GLN A 421 -12.32 -11.80 23.25
CA GLN A 421 -12.78 -10.92 24.32
C GLN A 421 -13.63 -11.67 25.36
N ASP A 422 -14.58 -12.51 24.93
CA ASP A 422 -15.45 -13.27 25.83
C ASP A 422 -14.65 -14.24 26.73
N LEU A 423 -13.60 -14.87 26.17
CA LEU A 423 -12.75 -15.82 26.90
C LEU A 423 -11.83 -15.13 27.91
N SER A 424 -11.25 -13.98 27.54
CA SER A 424 -10.18 -13.35 28.32
C SER A 424 -10.64 -12.17 29.18
N GLY A 425 -11.75 -11.53 28.83
CA GLY A 425 -12.20 -10.27 29.44
C GLY A 425 -11.25 -9.09 29.17
N ALA A 426 -10.38 -9.19 28.14
CA ALA A 426 -9.40 -8.16 27.84
C ALA A 426 -10.02 -6.80 27.57
N THR A 427 -9.39 -5.76 28.10
CA THR A 427 -9.75 -4.34 27.88
C THR A 427 -8.75 -3.60 26.98
N LEU A 428 -7.64 -4.24 26.62
CA LEU A 428 -6.69 -3.79 25.61
C LEU A 428 -6.59 -4.80 24.46
N HIS A 429 -6.67 -4.27 23.24
CA HIS A 429 -6.38 -4.99 22.00
C HIS A 429 -5.19 -4.35 21.29
N VAL A 430 -4.10 -5.09 21.15
CA VAL A 430 -2.94 -4.74 20.33
C VAL A 430 -3.11 -5.37 18.95
N ASN A 431 -3.44 -4.55 17.96
CA ASN A 431 -3.75 -4.93 16.59
C ASN A 431 -2.60 -4.53 15.66
N LEU A 432 -1.81 -5.49 15.18
CA LEU A 432 -0.61 -5.21 14.43
C LEU A 432 -0.90 -5.03 12.94
N HIS A 433 -0.58 -3.84 12.41
CA HIS A 433 -0.76 -3.46 11.01
C HIS A 433 0.55 -2.95 10.40
N GLY A 434 0.48 -2.74 9.11
CA GLY A 434 1.49 -2.07 8.32
C GLY A 434 0.85 -1.26 7.19
N TYR A 435 1.68 -0.66 6.37
CA TYR A 435 1.23 0.17 5.25
C TYR A 435 2.31 0.22 4.16
N PRO A 436 2.05 0.89 3.02
CA PRO A 436 3.00 0.98 1.91
C PRO A 436 4.43 1.30 2.35
N SER A 437 5.37 0.43 1.95
CA SER A 437 6.82 0.56 2.20
C SER A 437 7.53 1.52 1.24
N HIS A 438 6.85 1.86 0.14
CA HIS A 438 7.30 2.75 -0.93
C HIS A 438 6.10 3.54 -1.48
N GLU A 439 6.32 4.40 -2.48
CA GLU A 439 5.26 5.28 -3.01
C GLU A 439 4.07 4.53 -3.62
N TRP A 440 2.87 4.81 -3.13
CA TRP A 440 1.62 4.25 -3.66
C TRP A 440 0.97 5.17 -4.70
N THR A 441 0.88 4.71 -5.95
CA THR A 441 0.35 5.50 -7.07
C THR A 441 -0.81 4.83 -7.80
N ARG A 442 -1.65 5.68 -8.42
CA ARG A 442 -2.78 5.31 -9.29
C ARG A 442 -2.80 6.22 -10.53
N PRO A 443 -1.83 6.10 -11.45
CA PRO A 443 -1.62 7.08 -12.52
C PRO A 443 -2.87 7.35 -13.35
N LEU A 444 -3.64 6.33 -13.71
CA LEU A 444 -4.81 6.48 -14.59
C LEU A 444 -6.06 6.96 -13.87
N SER A 445 -6.02 7.08 -12.54
CA SER A 445 -7.10 7.60 -11.70
C SER A 445 -6.65 8.72 -10.76
N GLY A 446 -5.87 9.66 -11.31
CA GLY A 446 -5.51 10.93 -10.64
C GLY A 446 -4.14 10.96 -9.98
N TYR A 447 -3.36 9.89 -10.13
CA TYR A 447 -2.04 9.63 -9.52
C TYR A 447 -2.07 9.39 -8.02
N VAL A 448 -2.69 10.30 -7.26
CA VAL A 448 -2.85 10.15 -5.81
C VAL A 448 -4.09 9.31 -5.52
N PRO A 449 -3.97 8.20 -4.77
CA PRO A 449 -5.11 7.38 -4.39
C PRO A 449 -6.19 8.19 -3.64
N ARG A 450 -7.39 8.28 -4.23
CA ARG A 450 -8.55 8.97 -3.65
C ARG A 450 -8.87 8.42 -2.26
N ASN A 451 -9.11 9.30 -1.29
CA ASN A 451 -9.35 8.98 0.13
C ASN A 451 -8.16 8.35 0.89
N PHE A 452 -7.00 8.18 0.24
CA PHE A 452 -5.81 7.60 0.85
C PHE A 452 -4.55 8.45 0.66
N ALA A 453 -4.67 9.72 0.30
CA ALA A 453 -3.53 10.61 0.03
C ALA A 453 -2.48 10.66 1.16
N MET A 454 -2.89 10.52 2.43
CA MET A 454 -1.96 10.48 3.57
C MET A 454 -1.11 9.20 3.65
N TRP A 455 -1.47 8.16 2.91
CA TRP A 455 -0.81 6.85 2.86
C TRP A 455 0.08 6.68 1.63
N THR A 456 0.09 7.67 0.74
CA THR A 456 0.87 7.64 -0.51
C THR A 456 2.36 7.49 -0.28
N LEU A 457 2.91 8.06 0.80
CA LEU A 457 4.34 8.06 1.09
C LEU A 457 4.66 7.40 2.45
N PRO A 458 5.76 6.63 2.55
CA PRO A 458 6.33 6.20 3.82
C PRO A 458 6.68 7.38 4.73
N LYS A 459 6.37 7.25 6.02
CA LYS A 459 6.52 8.30 7.06
C LYS A 459 6.91 7.74 8.43
N GLY A 460 7.65 6.64 8.45
CA GLY A 460 8.12 5.96 9.64
C GLY A 460 7.11 4.98 10.22
N PHE A 461 7.52 4.28 11.27
CA PHE A 461 6.66 3.50 12.13
C PHE A 461 5.85 4.43 13.04
N PHE A 462 4.52 4.31 13.01
CA PHE A 462 3.65 5.13 13.85
C PHE A 462 2.55 4.31 14.53
N LEU A 463 1.95 4.91 15.56
CA LEU A 463 0.94 4.26 16.38
C LEU A 463 -0.40 4.99 16.31
N VAL A 464 -1.48 4.23 16.27
CA VAL A 464 -2.84 4.76 16.41
C VAL A 464 -3.47 4.14 17.64
N VAL A 465 -4.04 4.97 18.51
CA VAL A 465 -4.87 4.52 19.62
C VAL A 465 -6.31 4.95 19.39
N ARG A 466 -7.20 3.96 19.44
CA ARG A 466 -8.65 4.16 19.51
C ARG A 466 -9.13 3.76 20.88
N HIS A 467 -9.87 4.63 21.55
CA HIS A 467 -10.30 4.38 22.92
C HIS A 467 -11.72 4.86 23.17
N HIS A 468 -12.39 4.28 24.16
CA HIS A 468 -13.66 4.82 24.66
C HIS A 468 -13.44 6.19 25.31
N ALA A 469 -14.49 7.02 25.36
CA ALA A 469 -14.39 8.40 25.86
C ALA A 469 -13.71 8.50 27.25
N ASP A 470 -14.07 7.60 28.17
CA ASP A 470 -13.58 7.58 29.56
C ASP A 470 -12.15 7.01 29.73
N TRP A 471 -11.48 6.63 28.63
CA TRP A 471 -10.16 5.98 28.65
C TRP A 471 -9.02 6.87 28.12
N THR A 472 -9.28 8.18 28.00
CA THR A 472 -8.32 9.13 27.41
C THR A 472 -6.98 9.16 28.16
N GLU A 473 -6.99 9.15 29.50
CA GLU A 473 -5.75 9.18 30.30
C GLU A 473 -4.91 7.91 30.12
N GLN A 474 -5.57 6.76 30.03
CA GLN A 474 -4.95 5.46 29.81
C GLN A 474 -4.36 5.36 28.40
N ALA A 475 -5.04 5.93 27.40
CA ALA A 475 -4.54 6.01 26.03
C ALA A 475 -3.23 6.81 25.97
N GLU A 476 -3.19 7.98 26.61
CA GLU A 476 -1.99 8.82 26.67
C GLU A 476 -0.85 8.14 27.43
N ALA A 477 -1.14 7.49 28.55
CA ALA A 477 -0.15 6.74 29.32
C ALA A 477 0.42 5.54 28.54
N LEU A 478 -0.43 4.81 27.80
CA LEU A 478 -0.03 3.70 26.95
C LEU A 478 0.89 4.18 25.83
N LEU A 479 0.50 5.23 25.10
CA LEU A 479 1.30 5.81 24.02
C LEU A 479 2.68 6.27 24.53
N ASP A 480 2.73 6.99 25.65
CA ASP A 480 4.01 7.46 26.20
C ASP A 480 4.94 6.28 26.55
N LYS A 481 4.43 5.27 27.28
CA LYS A 481 5.22 4.11 27.70
C LYS A 481 5.72 3.28 26.52
N VAL A 482 4.83 2.98 25.56
CA VAL A 482 5.17 2.18 24.38
C VAL A 482 6.19 2.92 23.52
N THR A 483 5.97 4.20 23.20
CA THR A 483 6.90 4.97 22.36
C THR A 483 8.27 5.18 23.02
N ARG A 484 8.34 5.35 24.35
CA ARG A 484 9.63 5.36 25.08
C ARG A 484 10.39 4.06 24.89
N HIS A 485 9.71 2.92 25.02
CA HIS A 485 10.34 1.60 24.82
C HIS A 485 10.80 1.42 23.37
N LEU A 486 9.96 1.77 22.40
CA LEU A 486 10.32 1.71 20.97
C LEU A 486 11.55 2.57 20.66
N GLY A 487 11.69 3.72 21.33
CA GLY A 487 12.88 4.57 21.22
C GLY A 487 14.19 3.92 21.68
N THR A 488 14.13 2.78 22.39
CA THR A 488 15.32 2.01 22.80
C THR A 488 15.76 0.97 21.76
N ILE A 489 14.92 0.70 20.74
CA ILE A 489 15.24 -0.27 19.69
C ILE A 489 16.31 0.33 18.76
N PRO A 490 17.47 -0.33 18.58
CA PRO A 490 18.53 0.18 17.73
C PRO A 490 18.05 0.52 16.31
N GLY A 491 18.34 1.74 15.86
CA GLY A 491 18.04 2.21 14.50
C GLY A 491 16.59 2.62 14.22
N LEU A 492 15.62 2.32 15.11
CA LEU A 492 14.21 2.58 14.82
C LEU A 492 13.85 4.08 14.81
N LEU A 493 14.41 4.87 15.73
CA LEU A 493 14.24 6.33 15.72
C LEU A 493 14.89 6.97 14.49
N GLU A 494 16.11 6.56 14.15
CA GLU A 494 16.84 7.05 12.98
C GLU A 494 16.11 6.70 11.68
N TYR A 495 15.50 5.52 11.62
CA TYR A 495 14.62 5.10 10.54
C TYR A 495 13.42 6.03 10.39
N ASN A 496 12.71 6.32 11.49
CA ASN A 496 11.58 7.24 11.52
C ASN A 496 11.98 8.65 11.09
N ASP A 497 13.02 9.21 11.68
CA ASP A 497 13.50 10.57 11.40
C ASP A 497 13.82 10.73 9.91
N ARG A 498 14.45 9.73 9.29
CA ARG A 498 14.77 9.72 7.86
C ARG A 498 13.51 9.72 6.99
N GLN A 499 12.52 8.88 7.28
CA GLN A 499 11.29 8.82 6.49
C GLN A 499 10.42 10.07 6.69
N ILE A 500 10.28 10.58 7.92
CA ILE A 500 9.54 11.81 8.22
C ILE A 500 10.16 13.00 7.48
N ALA A 501 11.49 13.16 7.56
CA ALA A 501 12.17 14.25 6.86
C ALA A 501 11.96 14.18 5.34
N LEU A 502 12.00 12.97 4.76
CA LEU A 502 11.75 12.80 3.32
C LEU A 502 10.27 13.08 2.97
N TYR A 503 9.34 12.59 3.77
CA TYR A 503 7.91 12.86 3.63
C TYR A 503 7.64 14.37 3.61
N GLU A 504 8.18 15.12 4.57
CA GLU A 504 7.93 16.56 4.72
C GLU A 504 8.37 17.38 3.50
N ILE A 505 9.44 16.94 2.83
CA ILE A 505 9.95 17.57 1.61
C ILE A 505 8.98 17.39 0.43
N HIS A 506 8.26 16.28 0.33
CA HIS A 506 7.41 15.96 -0.83
C HIS A 506 5.90 16.13 -0.58
N ALA A 507 5.43 15.87 0.65
CA ALA A 507 4.02 15.93 1.01
C ALA A 507 3.64 17.16 1.84
N GLY A 508 4.59 17.77 2.54
CA GLY A 508 4.32 18.77 3.59
C GLY A 508 4.21 18.15 4.97
N GLU A 509 3.64 18.87 5.95
CA GLU A 509 3.52 18.38 7.32
C GLU A 509 2.76 17.04 7.39
N THR A 510 3.22 16.13 8.26
CA THR A 510 2.65 14.78 8.38
C THR A 510 1.22 14.79 8.94
N GLY A 511 0.85 15.82 9.71
CA GLY A 511 -0.44 15.91 10.41
C GLY A 511 -0.52 15.07 11.69
N PHE A 512 0.57 14.40 12.10
CA PHE A 512 0.61 13.57 13.31
C PHE A 512 1.20 14.31 14.50
N ARG A 513 0.75 13.94 15.70
CA ARG A 513 1.42 14.33 16.96
C ARG A 513 2.66 13.47 17.12
N ILE A 514 3.83 14.08 17.30
CA ILE A 514 5.06 13.35 17.61
C ILE A 514 5.15 13.11 19.12
N ILE A 515 5.27 11.85 19.54
CA ILE A 515 5.48 11.44 20.93
C ILE A 515 6.77 10.62 20.99
N ASN A 516 7.76 11.08 21.75
CA ASN A 516 9.04 10.39 21.92
C ASN A 516 9.73 9.99 20.59
N GLY A 517 9.54 10.77 19.50
CA GLY A 517 10.11 10.50 18.17
C GLY A 517 9.23 9.65 17.23
N PHE A 518 8.02 9.28 17.65
CA PHE A 518 7.09 8.50 16.85
C PHE A 518 5.85 9.32 16.49
N PRO A 519 5.38 9.29 15.22
CA PRO A 519 4.07 9.81 14.89
C PRO A 519 2.99 9.02 15.63
N CYS A 520 1.99 9.71 16.15
CA CYS A 520 0.91 9.11 16.92
C CYS A 520 -0.43 9.78 16.58
N LEU A 521 -1.48 8.98 16.50
CA LEU A 521 -2.86 9.43 16.44
C LEU A 521 -3.63 8.85 17.63
N SER A 522 -4.39 9.68 18.34
CA SER A 522 -5.30 9.25 19.39
C SER A 522 -6.70 9.75 19.06
N SER A 523 -7.69 8.88 19.17
CA SER A 523 -9.09 9.23 18.83
C SER A 523 -10.08 8.44 19.67
N ILE A 524 -11.20 9.09 19.99
CA ILE A 524 -12.34 8.44 20.65
C ILE A 524 -13.10 7.61 19.62
N ASP A 525 -13.35 6.34 19.94
CA ASP A 525 -14.13 5.41 19.14
C ASP A 525 -14.89 4.41 20.03
N ASP A 526 -16.11 4.77 20.43
CA ASP A 526 -16.94 3.94 21.30
C ASP A 526 -17.59 2.75 20.58
N ARG A 527 -17.33 2.56 19.27
CA ARG A 527 -17.90 1.44 18.50
C ARG A 527 -17.24 0.11 18.84
N HIS A 528 -15.99 0.12 19.29
CA HIS A 528 -15.25 -1.10 19.60
C HIS A 528 -15.75 -1.73 20.90
N THR A 529 -15.85 -3.05 20.95
CA THR A 529 -16.24 -3.74 22.19
C THR A 529 -15.11 -3.74 23.22
N VAL A 530 -13.85 -3.68 22.78
CA VAL A 530 -12.67 -3.52 23.64
C VAL A 530 -12.43 -2.02 23.87
N PRO A 531 -12.36 -1.53 25.13
CA PRO A 531 -12.24 -0.10 25.42
C PRO A 531 -10.98 0.58 24.90
N MET A 532 -9.89 -0.17 24.71
CA MET A 532 -8.61 0.34 24.21
C MET A 532 -8.12 -0.53 23.06
N THR A 533 -7.84 0.08 21.91
CA THR A 533 -7.18 -0.57 20.78
C THR A 533 -5.92 0.20 20.39
N LEU A 534 -4.76 -0.44 20.55
CA LEU A 534 -3.48 0.04 20.03
C LEU A 534 -3.23 -0.60 18.67
N ILE A 535 -3.09 0.22 17.64
CA ILE A 535 -2.84 -0.18 16.26
C ILE A 535 -1.44 0.28 15.87
N THR A 536 -0.66 -0.60 15.25
CA THR A 536 0.70 -0.29 14.79
C THR A 536 0.69 -0.09 13.28
N GLU A 537 1.47 0.83 12.74
CA GLU A 537 1.52 1.08 11.29
C GLU A 537 2.99 1.11 10.86
N TYR A 538 3.55 -0.05 10.53
CA TYR A 538 4.92 -0.19 10.01
C TYR A 538 4.93 -0.17 8.48
N PRO A 539 5.84 0.56 7.82
CA PRO A 539 5.97 0.57 6.36
C PRO A 539 6.51 -0.80 5.86
N ASP A 540 5.63 -1.78 5.71
CA ASP A 540 5.98 -3.20 5.63
C ASP A 540 5.40 -3.98 4.46
N GLU A 541 4.52 -3.36 3.67
CA GLU A 541 3.87 -4.04 2.56
C GLU A 541 4.96 -4.51 1.58
N THR A 542 5.20 -5.82 1.65
CA THR A 542 6.11 -6.59 0.81
C THR A 542 7.60 -6.18 0.91
N ILE A 543 8.07 -5.90 2.14
CA ILE A 543 9.52 -5.80 2.47
C ILE A 543 10.14 -7.17 2.80
N TYR A 544 11.46 -7.31 2.63
CA TYR A 544 12.20 -8.58 2.79
C TYR A 544 13.56 -8.38 3.47
N GLY A 545 14.21 -9.47 3.86
CA GLY A 545 15.57 -9.43 4.40
C GLY A 545 15.64 -8.72 5.75
N ASP A 546 16.67 -7.91 5.93
CA ASP A 546 16.93 -7.19 7.18
C ASP A 546 15.81 -6.19 7.52
N ASP A 547 15.19 -5.56 6.51
CA ASP A 547 14.07 -4.64 6.73
C ASP A 547 12.84 -5.38 7.26
N PHE A 548 12.55 -6.57 6.75
CA PHE A 548 11.47 -7.42 7.28
C PHE A 548 11.77 -7.87 8.73
N ILE A 549 13.03 -8.21 9.02
CA ILE A 549 13.48 -8.56 10.38
C ILE A 549 13.33 -7.38 11.34
N ALA A 550 13.72 -6.18 10.91
CA ALA A 550 13.53 -4.95 11.68
C ALA A 550 12.05 -4.68 11.94
N GLY A 551 11.20 -4.81 10.92
CA GLY A 551 9.75 -4.66 11.03
C GLY A 551 9.13 -5.60 12.06
N HIS A 552 9.33 -6.91 11.91
CA HIS A 552 8.76 -7.86 12.86
C HIS A 552 9.45 -7.83 14.25
N THR A 553 10.57 -7.13 14.40
CA THR A 553 11.20 -6.81 15.70
C THR A 553 10.54 -5.62 16.36
N ALA A 554 10.27 -4.54 15.63
CA ALA A 554 9.49 -3.42 16.13
C ALA A 554 8.08 -3.86 16.58
N GLN A 555 7.40 -4.66 15.76
CA GLN A 555 6.07 -5.21 16.07
C GLN A 555 6.07 -6.06 17.34
N MET A 556 7.06 -6.96 17.49
CA MET A 556 7.22 -7.79 18.70
C MET A 556 7.39 -6.92 19.94
N HIS A 557 8.29 -5.93 19.89
CA HIS A 557 8.54 -5.03 21.02
C HIS A 557 7.35 -4.12 21.33
N THR A 558 6.54 -3.73 20.34
CA THR A 558 5.28 -3.03 20.61
C THR A 558 4.35 -3.88 21.46
N VAL A 559 4.16 -5.16 21.12
CA VAL A 559 3.32 -6.06 21.94
C VAL A 559 3.86 -6.21 23.35
N MET A 560 5.17 -6.47 23.49
CA MET A 560 5.80 -6.66 24.81
C MET A 560 5.68 -5.41 25.69
N SER A 561 5.98 -4.23 25.13
CA SER A 561 5.88 -2.96 25.87
C SER A 561 4.45 -2.57 26.18
N ALA A 562 3.51 -2.80 25.26
CA ALA A 562 2.09 -2.56 25.50
C ALA A 562 1.55 -3.47 26.61
N TYR A 563 1.94 -4.75 26.61
CA TYR A 563 1.56 -5.70 27.65
C TYR A 563 2.03 -5.24 29.03
N GLU A 564 3.31 -4.85 29.16
CA GLU A 564 3.88 -4.38 30.43
C GLU A 564 3.29 -3.06 30.90
N ALA A 565 3.16 -2.09 29.99
CA ALA A 565 2.50 -0.82 30.27
C ALA A 565 1.05 -1.03 30.76
N TRP A 566 0.34 -1.99 30.18
CA TRP A 566 -1.04 -2.29 30.56
C TRP A 566 -1.15 -2.81 31.99
N GLN A 567 -0.22 -3.64 32.44
CA GLN A 567 -0.22 -4.12 33.83
C GLN A 567 -0.10 -2.97 34.82
N GLU A 568 0.76 -1.98 34.54
CA GLU A 568 0.92 -0.79 35.39
C GLU A 568 -0.34 0.10 35.39
N ILE A 569 -0.93 0.31 34.20
CA ILE A 569 -2.14 1.12 34.03
C ILE A 569 -3.34 0.50 34.77
N MET A 570 -3.50 -0.82 34.69
CA MET A 570 -4.62 -1.50 35.35
C MET A 570 -4.47 -1.51 36.88
N VAL A 571 -3.23 -1.62 37.39
CA VAL A 571 -2.97 -1.47 38.83
C VAL A 571 -3.33 -0.08 39.31
N SER A 572 -2.97 0.98 38.59
CA SER A 572 -3.29 2.35 39.01
C SER A 572 -4.80 2.65 39.02
N MET A 573 -5.57 2.05 38.10
CA MET A 573 -7.04 2.15 38.09
C MET A 573 -7.72 1.41 39.26
N SER A 574 -7.08 0.36 39.77
CA SER A 574 -7.62 -0.42 40.90
C SER A 574 -7.37 0.22 42.28
N LEU A 575 -6.51 1.25 42.34
CA LEU A 575 -6.27 2.02 43.56
C LEU A 575 -7.40 3.04 43.78
N PRO A 576 -7.99 3.15 44.99
CA PRO A 576 -8.99 4.16 45.26
C PRO A 576 -8.43 5.56 45.00
N VAL A 577 -9.12 6.37 44.20
CA VAL A 577 -8.82 7.80 44.05
C VAL A 577 -9.06 8.45 45.42
N GLY A 578 -7.97 8.73 46.15
CA GLY A 578 -7.86 9.64 47.29
C GLY A 578 -9.02 9.69 48.29
N VAL A 579 -8.80 9.12 49.47
CA VAL A 579 -9.26 9.70 50.76
C VAL A 579 -8.37 10.90 51.09
#